data_AF-A0A497T427-F1
#
_entry.id   AF-A0A497T427-F1
#
_cell.length_a   1.000
_cell.length_b   1.000
_cell.length_c   1.000
_cell.angle_alpha   90.00
_cell.angle_beta   90.00
_cell.angle_gamma   90.00
#
_symmetry.space_group_name_H-M   'P 1'
#
loop_
_entity.id
_entity.type
_entity.pdbx_description
1 polymer ?
#
loop_
_entity_poly.entity_id
_entity_poly.type
_entity_poly.pdbx_seq_one_letter_code
_entity_poly.pdbx_strand_id
1 'polypeptide(L)'
;MRNYLKTTGTREIKKPVSIDYELSSLCNKLEDKPTIINLKEYQNVRAVVGLCGNRDSLARSVGTTKENLIFKISKAMEEKGEFSVSNKAPFLENKIEEPDIIKYIPVPIFYKEKERRYFSSSIVIAKNKETGTQNMSFHRMMYLGKNKFSIRITPRHLYEIFNKEQNDLEVCIIIGVHPGVELAAATSYTPDFDELKFASVLLKNLEVIKFKNFLIPADAEIVMHGRITKKLAEEGPFVDLTGTMDIERQQQIFECDTLYFRNNPLFRVIVPGGLEHRILMGVPQEPRIYKIISNTVPGIKNVCLTEGGCCWLHGIVSIKKRKEGDGKKCNSRGTCGASFYEESCGC
;
A
#
# COMPACT_ATOMS: atom_id res chain seq x y z
N MET A 1 -8.84 10.26 -0.60
CA MET A 1 -7.68 10.88 -1.31
C MET A 1 -7.85 12.37 -1.65
N ARG A 2 -8.95 12.79 -2.31
CA ARG A 2 -9.10 14.16 -2.84
C ARG A 2 -8.96 15.28 -1.80
N ASN A 3 -9.49 15.07 -0.59
CA ASN A 3 -9.39 16.07 0.48
C ASN A 3 -7.93 16.29 0.93
N TYR A 4 -7.13 15.23 0.96
CA TYR A 4 -5.69 15.32 1.25
C TYR A 4 -4.93 16.08 0.15
N LEU A 5 -5.26 15.85 -1.12
CA LEU A 5 -4.63 16.58 -2.23
C LEU A 5 -4.85 18.10 -2.14
N LYS A 6 -6.00 18.54 -1.61
CA LYS A 6 -6.29 19.98 -1.40
C LYS A 6 -5.40 20.64 -0.35
N THR A 7 -4.84 19.88 0.60
CA THR A 7 -4.04 20.42 1.71
C THR A 7 -2.54 20.35 1.49
N THR A 8 -2.08 19.82 0.35
CA THR A 8 -0.67 19.44 0.13
C THR A 8 0.07 20.30 -0.90
N GLY A 9 -0.58 21.32 -1.49
CA GLY A 9 0.04 22.11 -2.57
C GLY A 9 0.33 21.25 -3.80
N THR A 10 -0.60 20.36 -4.15
CA THR A 10 -0.50 19.36 -5.22
C THR A 10 -0.05 19.98 -6.54
N ARG A 11 0.95 19.35 -7.18
CA ARG A 11 1.42 19.70 -8.54
C ARG A 11 0.43 19.18 -9.58
N GLU A 12 0.23 19.92 -10.67
CA GLU A 12 -0.57 19.44 -11.80
C GLU A 12 0.25 19.43 -13.10
N ILE A 13 0.27 18.28 -13.78
CA ILE A 13 0.83 18.12 -15.11
C ILE A 13 -0.33 18.04 -16.10
N LYS A 14 -0.60 19.18 -16.76
CA LYS A 14 -1.72 19.31 -17.70
C LYS A 14 -1.45 18.66 -19.05
N LYS A 15 -0.19 18.59 -19.48
CA LYS A 15 0.20 17.93 -20.73
C LYS A 15 -0.12 16.44 -20.60
N PRO A 16 -0.98 15.87 -21.47
CA PRO A 16 -1.30 14.44 -21.41
C PRO A 16 -0.07 13.57 -21.68
N VAL A 17 0.03 12.47 -20.95
CA VAL A 17 1.15 11.51 -21.01
C VAL A 17 0.60 10.13 -21.32
N SER A 18 1.33 9.34 -22.11
CA SER A 18 0.93 7.94 -22.37
C SER A 18 1.04 7.09 -21.11
N ILE A 19 0.05 6.23 -20.88
CA ILE A 19 0.06 5.29 -19.74
C ILE A 19 1.19 4.26 -19.82
N ASP A 20 1.70 4.00 -21.02
CA ASP A 20 2.76 3.01 -21.25
C ASP A 20 4.11 3.70 -21.26
N TYR A 21 4.99 3.29 -20.32
CA TYR A 21 6.36 3.78 -20.14
C TYR A 21 6.51 5.26 -19.74
N GLU A 22 5.87 6.19 -20.45
CA GLU A 22 6.00 7.63 -20.20
C GLU A 22 5.45 8.00 -18.81
N LEU A 23 4.27 7.49 -18.44
CA LEU A 23 3.68 7.71 -17.13
C LEU A 23 4.62 7.21 -16.01
N SER A 24 5.15 5.98 -16.14
CA SER A 24 6.10 5.41 -15.17
C SER A 24 7.37 6.26 -15.03
N SER A 25 7.99 6.62 -16.15
CA SER A 25 9.20 7.46 -16.20
C SER A 25 8.98 8.84 -15.58
N LEU A 26 7.83 9.45 -15.83
CA LEU A 26 7.47 10.74 -15.25
C LEU A 26 7.16 10.60 -13.75
N CYS A 27 6.36 9.62 -13.36
CA CYS A 27 6.00 9.35 -11.96
C CYS A 27 7.24 9.16 -11.09
N ASN A 28 8.23 8.40 -11.56
CA ASN A 28 9.49 8.16 -10.83
C ASN A 28 10.28 9.45 -10.52
N LYS A 29 10.10 10.50 -11.33
CA LYS A 29 10.74 11.82 -11.12
C LYS A 29 9.91 12.77 -10.23
N LEU A 30 8.68 12.38 -9.90
CA LEU A 30 7.68 13.23 -9.26
C LEU A 30 7.18 12.67 -7.92
N GLU A 31 7.83 11.64 -7.38
CA GLU A 31 7.45 11.06 -6.09
C GLU A 31 7.70 12.01 -4.91
N ASP A 32 8.49 13.09 -5.11
CA ASP A 32 8.85 14.06 -4.07
C ASP A 32 7.64 14.75 -3.43
N LYS A 33 6.56 14.94 -4.20
CA LYS A 33 5.33 15.58 -3.71
C LYS A 33 4.11 15.15 -4.51
N PRO A 34 2.90 15.25 -3.92
CA PRO A 34 1.67 14.88 -4.61
C PRO A 34 1.55 15.57 -5.96
N THR A 35 1.33 14.77 -7.01
CA THR A 35 1.20 15.25 -8.37
C THR A 35 0.04 14.56 -9.09
N ILE A 36 -0.82 15.36 -9.74
CA ILE A 36 -1.90 14.90 -10.63
C ILE A 36 -1.42 15.04 -12.08
N ILE A 37 -1.64 14.01 -12.90
CA ILE A 37 -1.15 13.93 -14.28
C ILE A 37 -2.30 13.57 -15.22
N ASN A 38 -2.47 14.32 -16.31
CA ASN A 38 -3.43 13.99 -17.36
C ASN A 38 -2.93 12.82 -18.21
N LEU A 39 -3.86 11.93 -18.61
CA LEU A 39 -3.54 10.74 -19.40
C LEU A 39 -3.98 10.92 -20.85
N LYS A 40 -3.15 10.48 -21.80
CA LYS A 40 -3.42 10.62 -23.24
C LYS A 40 -4.57 9.70 -23.69
N GLU A 41 -4.59 8.48 -23.19
CA GLU A 41 -5.55 7.44 -23.56
C GLU A 41 -6.88 7.55 -22.80
N TYR A 42 -6.91 8.30 -21.69
CA TYR A 42 -8.07 8.42 -20.81
C TYR A 42 -8.39 9.88 -20.49
N GLN A 43 -9.29 10.49 -21.27
CA GLN A 43 -9.62 11.92 -21.14
C GLN A 43 -10.23 12.28 -19.78
N ASN A 44 -10.98 11.35 -19.18
CA ASN A 44 -11.68 11.57 -17.90
C ASN A 44 -10.92 10.99 -16.71
N VAL A 45 -9.79 10.32 -16.90
CA VAL A 45 -9.01 9.72 -15.80
C VAL A 45 -7.70 10.47 -15.66
N ARG A 46 -7.33 10.80 -14.42
CA ARG A 46 -6.04 11.43 -14.14
C ARG A 46 -5.25 10.54 -13.19
N ALA A 47 -3.95 10.41 -13.44
CA ALA A 47 -3.06 9.67 -12.56
C ALA A 47 -2.64 10.52 -11.35
N VAL A 48 -2.36 9.87 -10.22
CA VAL A 48 -1.84 10.50 -9.00
C VAL A 48 -0.65 9.73 -8.47
N VAL A 49 0.45 10.45 -8.21
CA VAL A 49 1.69 9.94 -7.64
C VAL A 49 2.20 10.87 -6.53
N GLY A 50 3.15 10.43 -5.72
CA GLY A 50 3.86 11.25 -4.74
C GLY A 50 3.06 11.53 -3.47
N LEU A 51 2.06 10.70 -3.14
CA LEU A 51 1.31 10.82 -1.88
C LEU A 51 2.19 10.56 -0.66
N CYS A 52 3.12 9.61 -0.79
CA CYS A 52 3.97 9.06 0.27
C CYS A 52 5.44 8.87 -0.17
N GLY A 53 5.97 9.69 -1.09
CA GLY A 53 7.31 9.45 -1.66
C GLY A 53 8.49 9.93 -0.80
N ASN A 54 8.23 10.44 0.39
CA ASN A 54 9.23 10.66 1.44
C ASN A 54 8.57 10.60 2.82
N ARG A 55 9.40 10.50 3.88
CA ARG A 55 8.93 10.43 5.27
C ARG A 55 8.15 11.65 5.71
N ASP A 56 8.51 12.84 5.22
CA ASP A 56 7.81 14.08 5.56
C ASP A 56 6.36 14.05 5.01
N SER A 57 6.17 13.59 3.77
CA SER A 57 4.86 13.42 3.15
C SER A 57 4.05 12.30 3.82
N LEU A 58 4.68 11.16 4.14
CA LEU A 58 4.00 10.09 4.88
C LEU A 58 3.58 10.57 6.28
N ALA A 59 4.44 11.28 7.01
CA ALA A 59 4.12 11.81 8.33
C ALA A 59 2.98 12.85 8.27
N ARG A 60 3.02 13.75 7.29
CA ARG A 60 1.94 14.72 7.05
C ARG A 60 0.61 14.02 6.77
N SER A 61 0.62 12.91 6.03
CA SER A 61 -0.59 12.14 5.73
C SER A 61 -1.31 11.60 6.95
N VAL A 62 -0.61 11.41 8.06
CA VAL A 62 -1.21 10.99 9.33
C VAL A 62 -1.14 12.09 10.38
N GLY A 63 -0.94 13.36 10.00
CA GLY A 63 -0.94 14.50 10.92
C GLY A 63 0.14 14.39 12.01
N THR A 64 1.38 14.15 11.61
CA THR A 64 2.57 14.16 12.48
C THR A 64 3.81 14.65 11.74
N THR A 65 4.98 14.60 12.39
CA THR A 65 6.29 14.91 11.78
C THR A 65 7.10 13.63 11.58
N LYS A 66 8.10 13.65 10.69
CA LYS A 66 8.91 12.44 10.42
C LYS A 66 9.63 11.91 11.66
N GLU A 67 10.00 12.78 12.59
CA GLU A 67 10.65 12.42 13.86
C GLU A 67 9.69 11.67 14.78
N ASN A 68 8.39 12.00 14.70
CA ASN A 68 7.35 11.42 15.54
C ASN A 68 6.58 10.27 14.88
N LEU A 69 6.85 10.00 13.60
CA LEU A 69 6.09 9.05 12.79
C LEU A 69 6.08 7.65 13.39
N ILE A 70 7.24 7.11 13.76
CA ILE A 70 7.31 5.75 14.29
C ILE A 70 6.59 5.61 15.63
N PHE A 71 6.62 6.63 16.48
CA PHE A 71 5.96 6.62 17.79
C PHE A 71 4.45 6.73 17.63
N LYS A 72 4.00 7.59 16.70
CA LYS A 72 2.58 7.70 16.36
C LYS A 72 2.03 6.38 15.85
N ILE A 73 2.72 5.75 14.90
CA ILE A 73 2.31 4.44 14.36
C ILE A 73 2.32 3.39 15.47
N SER A 74 3.41 3.28 16.23
CA SER A 74 3.53 2.30 17.31
C SER A 74 2.41 2.42 18.33
N LYS A 75 2.05 3.65 18.74
CA LYS A 75 0.94 3.91 19.66
C LYS A 75 -0.39 3.54 19.02
N ALA A 76 -0.62 3.94 17.78
CA ALA A 76 -1.86 3.68 17.06
C ALA A 76 -2.12 2.17 16.84
N MET A 77 -1.08 1.34 16.73
CA MET A 77 -1.20 -0.12 16.62
C MET A 77 -1.75 -0.79 17.90
N GLU A 78 -1.78 -0.09 19.03
CA GLU A 78 -2.28 -0.58 20.31
C GLU A 78 -3.70 -0.06 20.62
N GLU A 79 -4.17 0.92 19.86
CA GLU A 79 -5.47 1.55 20.06
C GLU A 79 -6.57 0.84 19.24
N LYS A 80 -7.78 0.83 19.77
CA LYS A 80 -8.96 0.33 19.05
C LYS A 80 -9.62 1.50 18.35
N GLY A 81 -9.46 1.57 17.03
CA GLY A 81 -10.12 2.59 16.22
C GLY A 81 -11.61 2.31 16.01
N GLU A 82 -12.36 3.40 15.88
CA GLU A 82 -13.73 3.40 15.38
C GLU A 82 -13.81 4.28 14.14
N PHE A 83 -14.73 3.97 13.24
CA PHE A 83 -15.01 4.72 12.03
C PHE A 83 -16.51 5.00 11.94
N SER A 84 -16.88 6.07 11.24
CA SER A 84 -18.29 6.35 10.96
C SER A 84 -18.75 5.59 9.73
N VAL A 85 -20.03 5.19 9.71
CA VAL A 85 -20.64 4.56 8.54
C VAL A 85 -21.38 5.62 7.73
N SER A 86 -20.96 5.83 6.49
CA SER A 86 -21.62 6.69 5.52
C SER A 86 -22.66 5.92 4.71
N ASN A 87 -23.75 6.61 4.38
CA ASN A 87 -24.78 6.14 3.46
C ASN A 87 -24.50 6.55 2.00
N LYS A 88 -23.40 7.27 1.75
CA LYS A 88 -23.02 7.79 0.43
C LYS A 88 -21.57 7.44 0.15
N ALA A 89 -21.31 6.88 -1.02
CA ALA A 89 -19.96 6.65 -1.49
C ALA A 89 -19.86 7.09 -2.96
N PRO A 90 -19.05 8.11 -3.27
CA PRO A 90 -18.91 8.63 -4.63
C PRO A 90 -18.46 7.58 -5.66
N PHE A 91 -17.77 6.50 -5.27
CA PHE A 91 -17.42 5.45 -6.24
C PHE A 91 -18.64 4.75 -6.83
N LEU A 92 -19.82 4.87 -6.20
CA LEU A 92 -21.08 4.32 -6.71
C LEU A 92 -21.70 5.17 -7.84
N GLU A 93 -21.10 6.30 -8.20
CA GLU A 93 -21.58 7.17 -9.29
C GLU A 93 -21.59 6.44 -10.64
N ASN A 94 -20.63 5.54 -10.89
CA ASN A 94 -20.57 4.71 -12.09
C ASN A 94 -20.48 3.23 -11.70
N LYS A 95 -21.18 2.37 -12.44
CA LYS A 95 -21.20 0.92 -12.25
C LYS A 95 -21.17 0.24 -13.61
N ILE A 96 -20.21 -0.67 -13.81
CA ILE A 96 -20.06 -1.47 -15.02
C ILE A 96 -19.99 -2.95 -14.62
N GLU A 97 -20.98 -3.73 -15.03
CA GLU A 97 -20.99 -5.19 -14.86
C GLU A 97 -20.17 -5.84 -15.98
N GLU A 98 -19.48 -6.93 -15.67
CA GLU A 98 -18.60 -7.67 -16.59
C GLU A 98 -17.65 -6.76 -17.41
N PRO A 99 -16.88 -5.88 -16.76
CA PRO A 99 -16.16 -4.80 -17.43
C PRO A 99 -14.99 -5.32 -18.29
N ASP A 100 -14.83 -4.77 -19.49
CA ASP A 100 -13.51 -4.74 -20.12
C ASP A 100 -12.69 -3.60 -19.50
N ILE A 101 -11.83 -3.92 -18.53
CA ILE A 101 -11.26 -2.98 -17.58
C ILE A 101 -10.52 -1.82 -18.26
N ILE A 102 -9.75 -2.13 -19.31
CA ILE A 102 -8.93 -1.14 -20.02
C ILE A 102 -9.77 -0.07 -20.72
N LYS A 103 -11.08 -0.27 -20.92
CA LYS A 103 -11.97 0.76 -21.48
C LYS A 103 -12.29 1.87 -20.49
N TYR A 104 -12.08 1.65 -19.19
CA TYR A 104 -12.55 2.55 -18.13
C TYR A 104 -11.42 3.11 -17.26
N ILE A 105 -10.42 2.29 -16.94
CA ILE A 105 -9.31 2.70 -16.06
C ILE A 105 -7.96 2.26 -16.64
N PRO A 106 -6.88 3.04 -16.41
CA PRO A 106 -5.58 2.78 -17.02
C PRO A 106 -4.89 1.58 -16.38
N VAL A 107 -4.39 0.67 -17.21
CA VAL A 107 -3.52 -0.44 -16.77
C VAL A 107 -2.13 -0.25 -17.39
N PRO A 108 -1.23 0.50 -16.73
CA PRO A 108 0.03 0.93 -17.32
C PRO A 108 1.02 -0.21 -17.52
N ILE A 109 1.92 -0.03 -18.47
CA ILE A 109 3.19 -0.77 -18.55
C ILE A 109 4.27 0.06 -17.86
N PHE A 110 4.83 -0.44 -16.76
CA PHE A 110 5.85 0.28 -15.99
C PHE A 110 7.26 0.16 -16.60
N TYR A 111 7.57 -1.01 -17.15
CA TYR A 111 8.89 -1.44 -17.58
C TYR A 111 8.81 -2.13 -18.94
N LYS A 112 9.82 -1.93 -19.80
CA LYS A 112 9.82 -2.44 -21.19
C LYS A 112 9.99 -3.96 -21.26
N GLU A 113 10.59 -4.53 -20.24
CA GLU A 113 10.85 -5.95 -20.13
C GLU A 113 9.52 -6.72 -20.13
N LYS A 114 9.29 -7.51 -21.20
CA LYS A 114 8.09 -8.34 -21.42
C LYS A 114 6.76 -7.59 -21.56
N GLU A 115 6.78 -6.24 -21.58
CA GLU A 115 5.62 -5.37 -21.84
C GLU A 115 4.36 -5.71 -21.04
N ARG A 116 4.53 -6.14 -19.78
CA ARG A 116 3.43 -6.58 -18.93
C ARG A 116 2.67 -5.39 -18.32
N ARG A 117 1.34 -5.44 -18.37
CA ARG A 117 0.44 -4.44 -17.78
C ARG A 117 0.11 -4.79 -16.32
N TYR A 118 0.18 -3.81 -15.43
CA TYR A 118 0.02 -4.05 -13.99
C TYR A 118 -0.82 -3.00 -13.27
N PHE A 119 -1.57 -3.45 -12.25
CA PHE A 119 -1.87 -2.63 -11.09
C PHE A 119 -0.86 -2.91 -9.99
N SER A 120 -0.28 -1.84 -9.45
CA SER A 120 0.72 -1.88 -8.37
C SER A 120 0.22 -1.22 -7.07
N SER A 121 -0.90 -0.49 -7.13
CA SER A 121 -1.51 0.20 -5.98
C SER A 121 -2.87 -0.40 -5.58
N SER A 122 -3.12 -1.65 -5.97
CA SER A 122 -4.34 -2.37 -5.63
C SER A 122 -4.29 -2.85 -4.18
N ILE A 123 -5.28 -2.42 -3.42
CA ILE A 123 -5.51 -2.90 -2.05
C ILE A 123 -6.66 -3.90 -2.09
N VAL A 124 -6.38 -5.15 -1.72
CA VAL A 124 -7.36 -6.23 -1.63
C VAL A 124 -8.01 -6.19 -0.26
N ILE A 125 -9.33 -6.18 -0.25
CA ILE A 125 -10.18 -6.36 0.91
C ILE A 125 -10.79 -7.76 0.84
N ALA A 126 -10.51 -8.58 1.85
CA ALA A 126 -11.08 -9.91 2.00
C ALA A 126 -11.65 -10.09 3.41
N LYS A 127 -12.76 -10.82 3.53
CA LYS A 127 -13.38 -11.11 4.83
C LYS A 127 -13.04 -12.53 5.26
N ASN A 128 -12.54 -12.67 6.48
CA ASN A 128 -12.41 -13.95 7.12
C ASN A 128 -13.78 -14.38 7.66
N LYS A 129 -14.35 -15.45 7.11
CA LYS A 129 -15.68 -15.95 7.50
C LYS A 129 -15.71 -16.57 8.90
N GLU A 130 -14.58 -17.10 9.39
CA GLU A 130 -14.49 -17.74 10.70
C GLU A 130 -14.49 -16.71 11.83
N THR A 131 -13.71 -15.65 11.68
CA THR A 131 -13.54 -14.59 12.70
C THR A 131 -14.49 -13.42 12.50
N GLY A 132 -15.06 -13.27 11.30
CA GLY A 132 -15.83 -12.10 10.88
C GLY A 132 -14.99 -10.85 10.60
N THR A 133 -13.66 -10.92 10.77
CA THR A 133 -12.74 -9.80 10.55
C THR A 133 -12.46 -9.58 9.06
N GLN A 134 -11.97 -8.39 8.72
CA GLN A 134 -11.60 -8.02 7.36
C GLN A 134 -10.10 -7.74 7.29
N ASN A 135 -9.44 -8.26 6.27
CA ASN A 135 -8.05 -7.99 5.93
C ASN A 135 -7.99 -6.96 4.80
N MET A 136 -7.08 -5.99 4.91
CA MET A 136 -6.76 -5.03 3.86
C MET A 136 -5.25 -5.07 3.54
N SER A 137 -4.86 -5.47 2.34
CA SER A 137 -3.44 -5.63 1.97
C SER A 137 -3.14 -5.26 0.51
N PHE A 138 -1.92 -4.78 0.25
CA PHE A 138 -1.47 -4.50 -1.13
C PHE A 138 -1.10 -5.77 -1.89
N HIS A 139 -1.52 -5.85 -3.15
CA HIS A 139 -1.15 -6.92 -4.07
C HIS A 139 -0.94 -6.39 -5.47
N ARG A 140 0.17 -6.76 -6.11
CA ARG A 140 0.37 -6.52 -7.54
C ARG A 140 -0.53 -7.44 -8.36
N MET A 141 -1.08 -6.91 -9.45
CA MET A 141 -2.03 -7.62 -10.31
C MET A 141 -1.65 -7.43 -11.78
N MET A 142 -1.19 -8.50 -12.43
CA MET A 142 -0.85 -8.53 -13.85
C MET A 142 -2.12 -8.71 -14.68
N TYR A 143 -2.36 -7.85 -15.66
CA TYR A 143 -3.55 -7.93 -16.50
C TYR A 143 -3.48 -9.09 -17.50
N LEU A 144 -4.54 -9.89 -17.55
CA LEU A 144 -4.68 -11.05 -18.43
C LEU A 144 -5.66 -10.81 -19.59
N GLY A 145 -6.31 -9.64 -19.64
CA GLY A 145 -7.35 -9.33 -20.61
C GLY A 145 -8.74 -9.23 -19.99
N LYS A 146 -9.61 -8.42 -20.63
CA LYS A 146 -11.00 -8.14 -20.21
C LYS A 146 -11.10 -7.74 -18.74
N ASN A 147 -11.59 -8.64 -17.88
CA ASN A 147 -11.83 -8.47 -16.46
C ASN A 147 -10.90 -9.31 -15.57
N LYS A 148 -9.82 -9.86 -16.11
CA LYS A 148 -8.98 -10.84 -15.41
C LYS A 148 -7.58 -10.33 -15.11
N PHE A 149 -7.08 -10.72 -13.94
CA PHE A 149 -5.73 -10.41 -13.49
C PHE A 149 -5.09 -11.62 -12.81
N SER A 150 -3.80 -11.84 -13.04
CA SER A 150 -2.99 -12.72 -12.19
C SER A 150 -2.53 -11.94 -10.96
N ILE A 151 -2.90 -12.38 -9.77
CA ILE A 151 -2.67 -11.65 -8.51
C ILE A 151 -1.62 -12.36 -7.65
N ARG A 152 -0.55 -11.66 -7.29
CA ARG A 152 0.50 -12.22 -6.43
C ARG A 152 0.04 -12.29 -4.98
N ILE A 153 -0.21 -13.48 -4.47
CA ILE A 153 -0.62 -13.71 -3.07
C ILE A 153 0.53 -14.36 -2.30
N THR A 154 1.17 -13.61 -1.40
CA THR A 154 2.24 -14.12 -0.53
C THR A 154 1.68 -14.84 0.71
N PRO A 155 2.39 -15.80 1.32
CA PRO A 155 1.98 -16.53 2.53
C PRO A 155 1.80 -15.61 3.77
N ARG A 156 0.66 -14.91 3.82
CA ARG A 156 0.22 -13.93 4.81
C ARG A 156 -1.29 -14.07 5.02
N HIS A 157 -1.93 -13.15 5.75
CA HIS A 157 -3.35 -13.22 6.09
C HIS A 157 -4.29 -13.46 4.89
N LEU A 158 -4.14 -12.76 3.75
CA LEU A 158 -4.96 -13.02 2.57
C LEU A 158 -4.80 -14.46 2.05
N TYR A 159 -3.59 -15.01 2.07
CA TYR A 159 -3.32 -16.40 1.67
C TYR A 159 -4.00 -17.39 2.61
N GLU A 160 -3.97 -17.13 3.91
CA GLU A 160 -4.65 -17.95 4.92
C GLU A 160 -6.17 -17.93 4.72
N ILE A 161 -6.75 -16.74 4.50
CA ILE A 161 -8.19 -16.60 4.19
C ILE A 161 -8.54 -17.36 2.90
N PHE A 162 -7.74 -17.19 1.85
CA PHE A 162 -7.97 -17.84 0.56
C PHE A 162 -7.89 -19.37 0.64
N ASN A 163 -6.96 -19.92 1.41
CA ASN A 163 -6.79 -21.37 1.52
C ASN A 163 -7.89 -22.04 2.34
N LYS A 164 -8.51 -21.29 3.27
CA LYS A 164 -9.67 -21.77 4.03
C LYS A 164 -10.96 -21.77 3.21
N GLU A 165 -11.04 -20.94 2.17
CA GLU A 165 -12.19 -20.93 1.27
C GLU A 165 -12.15 -22.15 0.34
N GLN A 166 -13.24 -22.93 0.29
CA GLN A 166 -13.32 -24.11 -0.58
C GLN A 166 -13.48 -23.72 -2.05
N ASN A 167 -14.30 -22.69 -2.29
CA ASN A 167 -14.58 -22.13 -3.61
C ASN A 167 -13.74 -20.87 -3.83
N ASP A 168 -14.06 -20.12 -4.88
CA ASP A 168 -13.44 -18.83 -5.11
C ASP A 168 -13.74 -17.86 -3.97
N LEU A 169 -12.74 -17.04 -3.62
CA LEU A 169 -12.83 -16.08 -2.53
C LEU A 169 -13.39 -14.76 -3.04
N GLU A 170 -14.58 -14.37 -2.58
CA GLU A 170 -15.15 -13.04 -2.84
C GLU A 170 -14.26 -11.95 -2.21
N VAL A 171 -13.91 -10.92 -2.99
CA VAL A 171 -13.09 -9.79 -2.54
C VAL A 171 -13.54 -8.47 -3.15
N CYS A 172 -13.10 -7.37 -2.55
CA CYS A 172 -13.13 -6.04 -3.15
C CYS A 172 -11.70 -5.54 -3.33
N ILE A 173 -11.36 -5.00 -4.50
CA ILE A 173 -10.10 -4.30 -4.75
C ILE A 173 -10.39 -2.81 -4.76
N ILE A 174 -9.61 -2.01 -4.03
CA ILE A 174 -9.74 -0.56 -4.02
C ILE A 174 -8.47 0.11 -4.53
N ILE A 175 -8.63 1.22 -5.26
CA ILE A 175 -7.55 2.05 -5.78
C ILE A 175 -7.91 3.52 -5.54
N GLY A 176 -6.93 4.31 -5.08
CA GLY A 176 -7.11 5.74 -4.83
C GLY A 176 -7.85 6.01 -3.53
N VAL A 177 -7.16 5.87 -2.40
CA VAL A 177 -7.67 6.16 -1.06
C VAL A 177 -6.80 7.20 -0.35
N HIS A 178 -7.18 7.59 0.86
CA HIS A 178 -6.32 8.46 1.66
C HIS A 178 -4.97 7.77 1.98
N PRO A 179 -3.82 8.46 1.92
CA PRO A 179 -2.52 7.84 2.18
C PRO A 179 -2.35 7.20 3.56
N GLY A 180 -3.06 7.69 4.59
CA GLY A 180 -3.15 6.99 5.88
C GLY A 180 -3.88 5.63 5.83
N VAL A 181 -4.82 5.45 4.90
CA VAL A 181 -5.43 4.14 4.62
C VAL A 181 -4.45 3.25 3.85
N GLU A 182 -3.68 3.81 2.90
CA GLU A 182 -2.58 3.09 2.24
C GLU A 182 -1.55 2.60 3.29
N LEU A 183 -1.13 3.48 4.19
CA LEU A 183 -0.21 3.12 5.28
C LEU A 183 -0.77 1.97 6.15
N ALA A 184 -2.06 2.02 6.47
CA ALA A 184 -2.70 0.97 7.23
C ALA A 184 -2.74 -0.37 6.47
N ALA A 185 -3.10 -0.36 5.19
CA ALA A 185 -3.09 -1.55 4.33
C ALA A 185 -1.68 -2.15 4.13
N ALA A 186 -0.65 -1.32 4.24
CA ALA A 186 0.75 -1.78 4.17
C ALA A 186 1.30 -2.26 5.53
N THR A 187 0.56 -2.05 6.62
CA THR A 187 0.98 -2.43 7.97
C THR A 187 0.50 -3.83 8.30
N SER A 188 1.42 -4.78 8.43
CA SER A 188 1.13 -6.10 9.02
C SER A 188 1.49 -6.10 10.51
N TYR A 189 0.67 -6.72 11.36
CA TYR A 189 0.96 -6.81 12.80
C TYR A 189 0.65 -8.18 13.41
N THR A 190 -0.59 -8.41 13.80
CA THR A 190 -1.10 -9.66 14.41
C THR A 190 -2.23 -10.24 13.55
N PRO A 191 -2.56 -11.54 13.66
CA PRO A 191 -3.67 -12.14 12.90
C PRO A 191 -5.02 -11.43 13.08
N ASP A 192 -5.28 -10.88 14.26
CA ASP A 192 -6.52 -10.17 14.59
C ASP A 192 -6.46 -8.66 14.27
N PHE A 193 -5.40 -8.21 13.59
CA PHE A 193 -5.22 -6.81 13.24
C PHE A 193 -6.25 -6.40 12.19
N ASP A 194 -6.98 -5.33 12.48
CA ASP A 194 -7.98 -4.76 11.58
C ASP A 194 -7.40 -3.46 11.01
N GLU A 195 -6.92 -3.53 9.76
CA GLU A 195 -6.25 -2.39 9.14
C GLU A 195 -7.19 -1.19 8.97
N LEU A 196 -8.51 -1.40 8.86
CA LEU A 196 -9.46 -0.31 8.70
C LEU A 196 -9.68 0.45 10.02
N LYS A 197 -9.75 -0.28 11.14
CA LYS A 197 -9.72 0.34 12.48
C LYS A 197 -8.40 1.03 12.74
N PHE A 198 -7.28 0.43 12.35
CA PHE A 198 -5.99 1.07 12.48
C PHE A 198 -5.91 2.37 11.65
N ALA A 199 -6.42 2.37 10.42
CA ALA A 199 -6.55 3.58 9.59
C ALA A 199 -7.40 4.65 10.28
N SER A 200 -8.46 4.27 11.00
CA SER A 200 -9.31 5.21 11.71
C SER A 200 -8.60 5.85 12.92
N VAL A 201 -7.72 5.12 13.63
CA VAL A 201 -6.84 5.71 14.66
C VAL A 201 -5.89 6.74 14.05
N LEU A 202 -5.29 6.42 12.89
CA LEU A 202 -4.35 7.31 12.21
C LEU A 202 -5.00 8.61 11.73
N LEU A 203 -6.25 8.54 11.23
CA LEU A 203 -6.94 9.64 10.55
C LEU A 203 -8.02 10.34 11.39
N LYS A 204 -8.46 9.74 12.50
CA LYS A 204 -9.52 10.17 13.42
C LYS A 204 -10.94 10.31 12.84
N ASN A 205 -11.10 10.59 11.55
CA ASN A 205 -12.40 10.83 10.90
C ASN A 205 -12.56 9.94 9.65
N LEU A 206 -12.22 8.66 9.75
CA LEU A 206 -12.42 7.74 8.63
C LEU A 206 -13.91 7.42 8.47
N GLU A 207 -14.44 7.67 7.28
CA GLU A 207 -15.79 7.24 6.90
C GLU A 207 -15.70 6.00 6.01
N VAL A 208 -16.54 5.01 6.31
CA VAL A 208 -16.64 3.76 5.55
C VAL A 208 -18.08 3.55 5.09
N ILE A 209 -18.27 2.79 4.02
CA ILE A 209 -19.59 2.33 3.59
C ILE A 209 -19.68 0.82 3.74
N LYS A 210 -20.86 0.34 4.19
CA LYS A 210 -21.21 -1.07 4.08
C LYS A 210 -21.54 -1.37 2.63
N PHE A 211 -20.67 -2.12 1.96
CA PHE A 211 -20.82 -2.48 0.55
C PHE A 211 -20.79 -4.00 0.42
N LYS A 212 -21.96 -4.59 0.16
CA LYS A 212 -22.17 -6.05 0.22
C LYS A 212 -21.72 -6.58 1.59
N ASN A 213 -20.78 -7.52 1.61
CA ASN A 213 -20.22 -8.12 2.82
C ASN A 213 -19.01 -7.36 3.40
N PHE A 214 -18.60 -6.24 2.78
CA PHE A 214 -17.36 -5.53 3.06
C PHE A 214 -17.59 -4.14 3.65
N LEU A 215 -16.58 -3.65 4.38
CA LEU A 215 -16.45 -2.26 4.77
C LEU A 215 -15.39 -1.60 3.89
N ILE A 216 -15.79 -0.59 3.13
CA ILE A 216 -14.93 0.09 2.15
C ILE A 216 -14.78 1.56 2.55
N PRO A 217 -13.57 2.16 2.49
CA PRO A 217 -13.42 3.62 2.63
C PRO A 217 -14.38 4.35 1.69
N ALA A 218 -15.27 5.18 2.24
CA ALA A 218 -16.36 5.79 1.47
C ALA A 218 -15.84 6.72 0.37
N ASP A 219 -14.62 7.26 0.54
CA ASP A 219 -13.97 8.20 -0.38
C ASP A 219 -13.03 7.55 -1.41
N ALA A 220 -13.06 6.22 -1.56
CA ALA A 220 -12.31 5.51 -2.58
C ALA A 220 -12.64 6.03 -4.00
N GLU A 221 -11.65 6.05 -4.89
CA GLU A 221 -11.84 6.48 -6.28
C GLU A 221 -12.39 5.37 -7.17
N ILE A 222 -11.86 4.16 -7.02
CA ILE A 222 -12.17 2.99 -7.84
C ILE A 222 -12.33 1.78 -6.92
N VAL A 223 -13.38 0.99 -7.14
CA VAL A 223 -13.67 -0.26 -6.44
C VAL A 223 -13.99 -1.34 -7.47
N MET A 224 -13.27 -2.46 -7.44
CA MET A 224 -13.58 -3.66 -8.22
C MET A 224 -14.12 -4.73 -7.29
N HIS A 225 -15.37 -5.14 -7.50
CA HIS A 225 -15.95 -6.29 -6.81
C HIS A 225 -15.80 -7.54 -7.68
N GLY A 226 -15.42 -8.66 -7.08
CA GLY A 226 -15.21 -9.91 -7.82
C GLY A 226 -14.69 -11.03 -6.93
N ARG A 227 -13.95 -11.96 -7.53
CA ARG A 227 -13.44 -13.15 -6.83
C ARG A 227 -12.01 -13.52 -7.22
N ILE A 228 -11.24 -13.96 -6.23
CA ILE A 228 -9.97 -14.65 -6.43
C ILE A 228 -10.29 -16.14 -6.64
N THR A 229 -9.99 -16.63 -7.83
CA THR A 229 -10.34 -17.98 -8.25
C THR A 229 -9.31 -19.01 -7.78
N LYS A 230 -9.72 -20.28 -7.77
CA LYS A 230 -8.79 -21.42 -7.58
C LYS A 230 -7.90 -21.71 -8.79
N LYS A 231 -8.16 -21.05 -9.94
CA LYS A 231 -7.36 -21.20 -11.16
C LYS A 231 -6.07 -20.40 -11.05
N LEU A 232 -5.05 -20.90 -11.76
CA LEU A 232 -3.75 -20.26 -11.83
C LEU A 232 -3.48 -19.70 -13.23
N ALA A 233 -2.69 -18.62 -13.27
CA ALA A 233 -2.09 -18.09 -14.48
C ALA A 233 -0.64 -17.67 -14.19
N GLU A 234 0.14 -17.49 -15.27
CA GLU A 234 1.46 -16.87 -15.18
C GLU A 234 1.34 -15.46 -14.56
N GLU A 235 2.30 -15.10 -13.73
CA GLU A 235 2.49 -13.77 -13.15
C GLU A 235 3.98 -13.45 -13.22
N GLY A 236 4.31 -12.29 -13.75
CA GLY A 236 5.68 -11.83 -13.89
C GLY A 236 6.16 -11.70 -15.34
N PRO A 237 7.42 -11.27 -15.52
CA PRO A 237 8.30 -10.76 -14.47
C PRO A 237 7.81 -9.40 -13.96
N PHE A 238 8.23 -9.02 -12.75
CA PHE A 238 7.84 -7.75 -12.13
C PHE A 238 9.02 -7.16 -11.36
N VAL A 239 9.20 -5.84 -11.42
CA VAL A 239 10.27 -5.17 -10.67
C VAL A 239 9.93 -5.14 -9.19
N ASP A 240 10.72 -5.85 -8.39
CA ASP A 240 10.57 -5.88 -6.94
C ASP A 240 11.08 -4.59 -6.28
N LEU A 241 10.86 -4.48 -4.97
CA LEU A 241 11.30 -3.41 -4.10
C LEU A 241 12.78 -3.00 -4.30
N THR A 242 13.66 -3.97 -4.55
CA THR A 242 15.10 -3.78 -4.77
C THR A 242 15.42 -3.11 -6.11
N GLY A 243 14.44 -3.00 -7.01
CA GLY A 243 14.64 -2.58 -8.39
C GLY A 243 15.08 -3.72 -9.32
N THR A 244 15.13 -4.96 -8.84
CA THR A 244 15.46 -6.15 -9.66
C THR A 244 14.21 -6.86 -10.15
N MET A 245 14.32 -7.58 -11.27
CA MET A 245 13.22 -8.40 -11.78
C MET A 245 12.98 -9.63 -10.89
N ASP A 246 11.76 -9.76 -10.38
CA ASP A 246 11.25 -10.99 -9.79
C ASP A 246 10.87 -11.99 -10.89
N ILE A 247 10.96 -13.28 -10.57
CA ILE A 247 10.75 -14.36 -11.52
C ILE A 247 9.26 -14.58 -11.83
N GLU A 248 9.01 -15.16 -13.00
CA GLU A 248 7.69 -15.64 -13.41
C GLU A 248 7.26 -16.85 -12.55
N ARG A 249 6.00 -16.86 -12.10
CA ARG A 249 5.41 -17.97 -11.32
C ARG A 249 3.93 -18.13 -11.65
N GLN A 250 3.35 -19.27 -11.29
CA GLN A 250 1.90 -19.46 -11.31
C GLN A 250 1.27 -18.80 -10.06
N GLN A 251 0.24 -17.98 -10.26
CA GLN A 251 -0.49 -17.28 -9.21
C GLN A 251 -1.99 -17.33 -9.48
N GLN A 252 -2.79 -17.04 -8.45
CA GLN A 252 -4.26 -17.04 -8.55
C GLN A 252 -4.76 -16.00 -9.55
N ILE A 253 -5.92 -16.26 -10.15
CA ILE A 253 -6.59 -15.30 -11.03
C ILE A 253 -7.67 -14.56 -10.24
N PHE A 254 -7.62 -13.23 -10.22
CA PHE A 254 -8.76 -12.39 -9.86
C PHE A 254 -9.63 -12.13 -11.10
N GLU A 255 -10.93 -12.39 -10.98
CA GLU A 255 -11.95 -12.05 -11.98
C GLU A 255 -12.85 -10.95 -11.41
N CYS A 256 -12.89 -9.80 -12.09
CA CYS A 256 -13.75 -8.68 -11.72
C CYS A 256 -15.16 -8.88 -12.28
N ASP A 257 -16.15 -8.94 -11.40
CA ASP A 257 -17.55 -9.07 -11.77
C ASP A 257 -18.21 -7.70 -11.97
N THR A 258 -17.81 -6.69 -11.18
CA THR A 258 -18.33 -5.33 -11.32
C THR A 258 -17.29 -4.28 -10.95
N LEU A 259 -17.12 -3.29 -11.84
CA LEU A 259 -16.29 -2.12 -11.62
C LEU A 259 -17.15 -0.92 -11.21
N TYR A 260 -16.75 -0.25 -10.13
CA TYR A 260 -17.35 0.98 -9.63
C TYR A 260 -16.30 2.09 -9.59
N PHE A 261 -16.66 3.31 -9.97
CA PHE A 261 -15.73 4.43 -9.92
C PHE A 261 -16.44 5.79 -9.85
N ARG A 262 -15.74 6.76 -9.28
CA ARG A 262 -16.18 8.15 -9.23
C ARG A 262 -16.18 8.79 -10.62
N ASN A 263 -16.96 9.84 -10.80
CA ASN A 263 -16.80 10.73 -11.93
C ASN A 263 -15.41 11.37 -11.93
N ASN A 264 -14.78 11.38 -13.10
CA ASN A 264 -13.42 11.85 -13.32
C ASN A 264 -12.41 11.24 -12.32
N PRO A 265 -12.25 9.90 -12.27
CA PRO A 265 -11.54 9.24 -11.19
C PRO A 265 -10.06 9.60 -11.19
N LEU A 266 -9.48 9.64 -9.99
CA LEU A 266 -8.05 9.77 -9.78
C LEU A 266 -7.43 8.38 -9.61
N PHE A 267 -6.69 7.93 -10.63
CA PHE A 267 -6.02 6.65 -10.61
C PHE A 267 -4.68 6.77 -9.86
N ARG A 268 -4.58 6.10 -8.71
CA ARG A 268 -3.35 6.04 -7.93
C ARG A 268 -2.30 5.21 -8.69
N VAL A 269 -1.08 5.74 -8.80
CA VAL A 269 0.08 5.05 -9.39
C VAL A 269 1.15 4.91 -8.32
N ILE A 270 1.65 3.69 -8.10
CA ILE A 270 2.86 3.42 -7.33
C ILE A 270 3.85 2.78 -8.29
N VAL A 271 4.99 3.41 -8.57
CA VAL A 271 5.97 2.81 -9.49
C VAL A 271 6.65 1.63 -8.78
N PRO A 272 6.61 0.40 -9.34
CA PRO A 272 7.33 -0.72 -8.73
C PRO A 272 8.81 -0.41 -8.57
N GLY A 273 9.40 -0.75 -7.43
CA GLY A 273 10.77 -0.37 -7.09
C GLY A 273 11.04 1.14 -6.85
N GLY A 274 10.04 2.01 -7.02
CA GLY A 274 10.10 3.46 -6.72
C GLY A 274 10.10 3.76 -5.21
N LEU A 275 10.26 5.04 -4.85
CA LEU A 275 10.32 5.49 -3.47
C LEU A 275 9.01 5.26 -2.72
N GLU A 276 7.85 5.48 -3.35
CA GLU A 276 6.56 5.25 -2.69
C GLU A 276 6.36 3.77 -2.35
N HIS A 277 6.76 2.89 -3.26
CA HIS A 277 6.75 1.45 -3.01
C HIS A 277 7.64 1.10 -1.80
N ARG A 278 8.84 1.67 -1.73
CA ARG A 278 9.79 1.43 -0.64
C ARG A 278 9.33 1.97 0.70
N ILE A 279 8.78 3.17 0.71
CA ILE A 279 8.33 3.81 1.95
C ILE A 279 7.10 3.11 2.51
N LEU A 280 6.11 2.82 1.67
CA LEU A 280 4.89 2.13 2.12
C LEU A 280 5.20 0.71 2.62
N MET A 281 6.17 0.00 2.03
CA MET A 281 6.54 -1.33 2.49
C MET A 281 7.44 -1.29 3.74
N GLY A 282 8.44 -0.41 3.75
CA GLY A 282 9.49 -0.35 4.76
C GLY A 282 9.11 0.33 6.06
N VAL A 283 8.60 1.56 5.99
CA VAL A 283 8.36 2.39 7.19
C VAL A 283 7.42 1.72 8.20
N PRO A 284 6.36 0.99 7.80
CA PRO A 284 5.54 0.23 8.75
C PRO A 284 6.28 -0.82 9.59
N GLN A 285 7.46 -1.29 9.16
CA GLN A 285 8.26 -2.25 9.92
C GLN A 285 9.04 -1.61 11.06
N GLU A 286 9.38 -0.32 10.97
CA GLU A 286 10.21 0.37 11.97
C GLU A 286 9.59 0.41 13.36
N PRO A 287 8.29 0.73 13.53
CA PRO A 287 7.61 0.65 14.82
C PRO A 287 7.66 -0.76 15.44
N ARG A 288 7.59 -1.80 14.61
CA ARG A 288 7.68 -3.20 15.07
C ARG A 288 9.08 -3.50 15.60
N ILE A 289 10.11 -3.15 14.83
CA ILE A 289 11.51 -3.32 15.23
C ILE A 289 11.78 -2.50 16.51
N TYR A 290 11.31 -1.25 16.56
CA TYR A 290 11.43 -0.39 17.73
C TYR A 290 10.84 -1.06 18.97
N LYS A 291 9.61 -1.59 18.89
CA LYS A 291 8.92 -2.25 20.00
C LYS A 291 9.61 -3.54 20.46
N ILE A 292 10.10 -4.35 19.51
CA ILE A 292 10.84 -5.57 19.84
C ILE A 292 12.12 -5.23 20.61
N ILE A 293 12.87 -4.22 20.15
CA ILE A 293 14.12 -3.82 20.80
C ILE A 293 13.85 -3.10 22.12
N SER A 294 12.82 -2.26 22.22
CA SER A 294 12.50 -1.49 23.44
C SER A 294 12.24 -2.37 24.66
N ASN A 295 11.70 -3.57 24.46
CA ASN A 295 11.50 -4.57 25.53
C ASN A 295 12.82 -5.07 26.15
N THR A 296 13.96 -4.70 25.58
CA THR A 296 15.24 -5.41 25.78
C THR A 296 16.39 -4.44 26.00
N VAL A 297 16.33 -3.29 25.33
CA VAL A 297 17.25 -2.17 25.45
C VAL A 297 16.44 -0.92 25.78
N PRO A 298 16.25 -0.59 27.06
CA PRO A 298 15.47 0.58 27.50
C PRO A 298 16.03 1.94 27.05
N GLY A 299 17.26 1.95 26.49
CA GLY A 299 17.92 3.13 25.96
C GLY A 299 17.58 3.44 24.49
N ILE A 300 16.76 2.65 23.81
CA ILE A 300 16.43 2.89 22.40
C ILE A 300 15.83 4.28 22.18
N LYS A 301 16.26 4.92 21.08
CA LYS A 301 15.84 6.26 20.67
C LYS A 301 15.03 6.23 19.39
N ASN A 302 15.48 5.49 18.37
CA ASN A 302 14.80 5.46 17.08
C ASN A 302 15.22 4.23 16.26
N VAL A 303 14.43 3.89 15.24
CA VAL A 303 14.75 2.91 14.20
C VAL A 303 14.47 3.53 12.84
N CYS A 304 15.38 3.34 11.89
CA CYS A 304 15.23 3.81 10.52
C CYS A 304 15.69 2.72 9.54
N LEU A 305 14.79 2.23 8.70
CA LEU A 305 15.16 1.48 7.51
C LEU A 305 15.60 2.47 6.42
N THR A 306 16.83 2.28 5.95
CA THR A 306 17.52 3.26 5.11
C THR A 306 17.11 3.15 3.65
N GLU A 307 17.06 4.28 2.95
CA GLU A 307 16.74 4.32 1.52
C GLU A 307 17.75 3.53 0.67
N GLY A 308 19.04 3.56 1.04
CA GLY A 308 20.09 2.77 0.40
C GLY A 308 19.87 1.26 0.51
N GLY A 309 19.26 0.80 1.62
CA GLY A 309 18.77 -0.57 1.78
C GLY A 309 17.38 -0.81 1.22
N CYS A 310 16.90 0.03 0.30
CA CYS A 310 15.54 -0.03 -0.26
C CYS A 310 14.42 0.07 0.81
N CYS A 311 14.69 0.76 1.92
CA CYS A 311 13.83 0.83 3.10
C CYS A 311 13.48 -0.55 3.68
N TRP A 312 14.32 -1.57 3.47
CA TRP A 312 14.00 -2.95 3.86
C TRP A 312 15.19 -3.77 4.32
N LEU A 313 16.29 -3.73 3.58
CA LEU A 313 17.46 -4.60 3.76
C LEU A 313 18.48 -4.05 4.76
N HIS A 314 18.44 -2.76 5.07
CA HIS A 314 19.40 -2.11 5.97
C HIS A 314 18.68 -1.17 6.93
N GLY A 315 18.97 -1.32 8.22
CA GLY A 315 18.32 -0.58 9.30
C GLY A 315 19.34 -0.01 10.27
N ILE A 316 19.05 1.18 10.80
CA ILE A 316 19.84 1.87 11.80
C ILE A 316 19.00 1.97 13.07
N VAL A 317 19.58 1.58 14.21
CA VAL A 317 18.96 1.73 15.54
C VAL A 317 19.80 2.71 16.35
N SER A 318 19.18 3.79 16.79
CA SER A 318 19.82 4.75 17.69
C SER A 318 19.52 4.38 19.14
N ILE A 319 20.55 4.36 19.99
CA ILE A 319 20.44 4.05 21.41
C ILE A 319 21.20 5.07 22.27
N LYS A 320 20.70 5.32 23.48
CA LYS A 320 21.51 5.83 24.59
C LYS A 320 22.14 4.63 25.29
N LYS A 321 23.41 4.35 24.97
CA LYS A 321 24.19 3.25 25.57
C LYS A 321 24.19 3.40 27.09
N ARG A 322 23.85 2.32 27.81
CA ARG A 322 23.90 2.28 29.28
C ARG A 322 24.96 1.32 29.79
N LYS A 323 25.24 0.25 29.04
CA LYS A 323 26.27 -0.73 29.35
C LYS A 323 26.86 -1.35 28.09
N GLU A 324 28.02 -1.98 28.27
CA GLU A 324 28.63 -2.77 27.21
C GLU A 324 27.70 -3.92 26.77
N GLY A 325 27.65 -4.15 25.46
CA GLY A 325 26.80 -5.17 24.85
C GLY A 325 25.36 -4.74 24.52
N ASP A 326 24.94 -3.51 24.85
CA ASP A 326 23.62 -2.99 24.42
C ASP A 326 23.48 -3.00 22.88
N GLY A 327 24.53 -2.61 22.15
CA GLY A 327 24.55 -2.69 20.68
C GLY A 327 24.39 -4.13 20.14
N LYS A 328 25.11 -5.09 20.72
CA LYS A 328 24.98 -6.52 20.35
C LYS A 328 23.56 -7.06 20.60
N LYS A 329 22.88 -6.60 21.66
CA LYS A 329 21.49 -6.98 21.96
C LYS A 329 20.49 -6.39 20.97
N CYS A 330 20.72 -5.18 20.47
CA CYS A 330 19.93 -4.62 19.39
C CYS A 330 20.05 -5.49 18.13
N ASN A 331 21.26 -5.89 17.76
CA ASN A 331 21.49 -6.74 16.59
C ASN A 331 20.80 -8.11 16.71
N SER A 332 20.96 -8.80 17.84
CA SER A 332 20.39 -10.14 18.02
C SER A 332 18.86 -10.18 18.12
N ARG A 333 18.20 -9.03 18.33
CA ARG A 333 16.73 -8.94 18.48
C ARG A 333 16.05 -8.12 17.37
N GLY A 334 16.80 -7.33 16.60
CA GLY A 334 16.30 -6.49 15.52
C GLY A 334 16.15 -7.19 14.17
N THR A 335 16.24 -8.51 14.09
CA THR A 335 16.34 -9.26 12.84
C THR A 335 15.03 -9.27 12.04
N CYS A 336 14.91 -8.30 11.14
CA CYS A 336 14.64 -8.54 9.72
C CYS A 336 15.88 -8.06 8.94
N GLY A 337 16.93 -8.89 8.86
CA GLY A 337 18.07 -8.69 7.92
C GLY A 337 18.94 -7.42 8.04
N ALA A 338 18.74 -6.52 9.00
CA ALA A 338 19.51 -5.28 9.10
C ALA A 338 20.95 -5.51 9.61
N SER A 339 21.94 -5.02 8.85
CA SER A 339 23.30 -4.79 9.35
C SER A 339 23.34 -3.47 10.13
N PHE A 340 23.99 -3.43 11.30
CA PHE A 340 24.05 -2.23 12.15
C PHE A 340 25.49 -1.69 12.24
N TYR A 341 25.66 -0.38 12.07
CA TYR A 341 26.89 0.35 12.38
C TYR A 341 26.78 0.99 13.78
N GLU A 342 27.81 0.80 14.60
CA GLU A 342 27.95 1.38 15.94
C GLU A 342 28.83 2.63 15.83
N GLU A 343 28.24 3.83 15.84
CA GLU A 343 29.00 5.08 16.03
C GLU A 343 29.01 5.44 17.53
N SER A 344 30.16 5.25 18.16
CA SER A 344 30.45 5.79 19.48
C SER A 344 30.83 7.26 19.35
N CYS A 345 29.89 8.17 19.63
CA CYS A 345 30.25 9.55 19.99
C CYS A 345 30.93 9.51 21.37
N GLY A 346 32.27 9.49 21.36
CA GLY A 346 33.09 9.83 22.53
C GLY A 346 33.04 11.34 22.77
N CYS A 347 32.98 11.73 24.05
CA CYS A 347 33.26 13.09 24.50
C CYS A 347 34.69 13.50 24.16
#